data_AF-A0A2P1BP89-F1
#
_entry.id   AF-A0A2P1BP89-F1
#
_cell.length_a   1.000
_cell.length_b   1.000
_cell.length_c   1.000
_cell.angle_alpha   90.00
_cell.angle_beta   90.00
_cell.angle_gamma   90.00
#
_symmetry.space_group_name_H-M   'P 1'
#
loop_
_entity.id
_entity.type
_entity.pdbx_description
1 polymer ?
#
loop_
_entity_poly.entity_id
_entity_poly.type
_entity_poly.pdbx_seq_one_letter_code
_entity_poly.pdbx_strand_id
1 'polypeptide(L)'
;MAVKPHSIGSTYFAWLMRSYDLCKVFYAMGGGLRQSLKFEDVRRLPVLIPPVGEQSEITNTINAGTARIDALVEKTEQSITLLKERRAAFITAAVTGQIDLRGKQ
;
A
#
# COMPACT_ATOMS: atom_id res chain seq x y z
N MET A 1 -8.06 2.54 22.71
CA MET A 1 -7.01 1.78 23.43
C MET A 1 -6.09 1.17 22.39
N ALA A 2 -4.82 1.57 22.34
CA ALA A 2 -3.84 0.93 21.46
C ALA A 2 -3.27 -0.30 22.18
N VAL A 3 -3.36 -1.48 21.56
CA VAL A 3 -2.73 -2.68 22.09
C VAL A 3 -1.21 -2.50 21.96
N LYS A 4 -0.51 -2.38 23.09
CA LYS A 4 0.97 -2.34 23.12
C LYS A 4 1.50 -3.71 23.53
N PRO A 5 2.03 -4.50 22.59
CA PRO A 5 2.63 -5.79 22.90
C PRO A 5 3.91 -5.59 23.72
N HIS A 6 4.10 -6.38 24.79
CA HIS A 6 5.27 -6.29 25.68
C HIS A 6 6.46 -7.15 25.20
N SER A 7 6.35 -7.83 24.05
CA SER A 7 7.38 -8.77 23.54
C SER A 7 7.43 -8.86 22.00
N ILE A 8 6.72 -7.97 21.31
CA ILE A 8 6.63 -7.94 19.85
C ILE A 8 6.92 -6.52 19.38
N GLY A 9 7.68 -6.38 18.30
CA GLY A 9 7.85 -5.11 17.63
C GLY A 9 6.51 -4.59 17.09
N SER A 10 6.20 -3.32 17.33
CA SER A 10 4.94 -2.70 16.89
C SER A 10 4.74 -2.81 15.37
N THR A 11 5.80 -2.61 14.59
CA THR A 11 5.76 -2.69 13.12
C THR A 11 5.52 -4.12 12.63
N TYR A 12 6.20 -5.10 13.23
CA TYR A 12 5.97 -6.52 12.94
C TYR A 12 4.52 -6.90 13.24
N PHE A 13 4.00 -6.50 14.40
CA PHE A 13 2.60 -6.75 14.77
C PHE A 13 1.61 -6.17 13.76
N ALA A 14 1.84 -4.94 13.31
CA ALA A 14 0.99 -4.29 12.32
C ALA A 14 0.99 -5.06 11.00
N TRP A 15 2.15 -5.51 10.52
CA TRP A 15 2.26 -6.36 9.32
C TRP A 15 1.59 -7.72 9.51
N LEU A 16 1.74 -8.34 10.69
CA LEU A 16 1.08 -9.61 11.01
C LEU A 16 -0.45 -9.47 10.99
N MET A 17 -1.00 -8.45 11.67
CA MET A 17 -2.45 -8.20 11.68
C MET A 17 -2.97 -7.88 10.27
N ARG A 18 -2.21 -7.14 9.48
CA ARG A 18 -2.55 -6.89 8.07
C ARG A 18 -2.55 -8.17 7.24
N SER A 19 -1.59 -9.07 7.47
CA SER A 19 -1.56 -10.37 6.79
C SER A 19 -2.78 -11.22 7.15
N TYR A 20 -3.22 -11.22 8.41
CA TYR A 20 -4.40 -11.95 8.88
C TYR A 20 -5.69 -11.43 8.26
N ASP A 21 -5.80 -10.12 8.09
CA ASP A 21 -6.92 -9.50 7.37
C ASP A 21 -6.94 -9.95 5.90
N LEU A 22 -5.80 -9.84 5.21
CA LEU A 22 -5.67 -10.24 3.80
C LEU A 22 -5.93 -11.75 3.58
N CYS A 23 -5.46 -12.59 4.50
CA CYS A 23 -5.69 -14.03 4.48
C CYS A 23 -7.08 -14.43 5.01
N LYS A 24 -7.96 -13.46 5.30
CA LYS A 24 -9.33 -13.70 5.79
C LYS A 24 -9.40 -14.50 7.09
N VAL A 25 -8.36 -14.43 7.92
CA VAL A 25 -8.33 -15.07 9.25
C VAL A 25 -9.42 -14.47 10.14
N PHE A 26 -9.51 -13.14 10.15
CA PHE A 26 -10.55 -12.42 10.89
C PHE A 26 -11.96 -12.72 10.40
N TYR A 27 -12.12 -12.89 9.08
CA TYR A 27 -13.38 -13.30 8.50
C TYR A 27 -13.76 -14.71 8.98
N ALA A 28 -12.86 -15.69 8.88
CA ALA A 28 -13.13 -17.06 9.33
C ALA A 28 -13.44 -17.18 10.84
N MET A 29 -12.95 -16.25 11.65
CA MET A 29 -13.25 -16.17 13.08
C MET A 29 -14.60 -15.49 13.38
N GLY A 30 -15.10 -14.65 12.47
CA GLY A 30 -16.32 -13.90 12.64
C GLY A 30 -17.58 -14.76 12.51
N GLY A 31 -18.54 -14.54 13.41
CA GLY A 31 -19.82 -15.25 13.39
C GLY A 31 -20.94 -14.47 12.68
N GLY A 32 -21.94 -15.20 12.20
CA GLY A 32 -23.20 -14.65 11.68
C GLY A 32 -23.09 -13.93 10.33
N LEU A 33 -24.22 -13.37 9.89
CA LEU A 33 -24.37 -12.73 8.57
C LEU A 33 -23.47 -11.52 8.36
N ARG A 34 -23.11 -10.81 9.43
CA ARG A 34 -22.23 -9.62 9.38
C ARG A 34 -20.77 -9.92 9.75
N GLN A 35 -20.43 -11.18 10.01
CA GLN A 35 -19.05 -11.63 10.33
C GLN A 35 -18.41 -10.76 11.41
N SER A 36 -19.12 -10.58 12.54
CA SER A 36 -18.65 -9.71 13.61
C SER A 36 -17.66 -10.44 14.50
N LEU A 37 -16.50 -9.81 14.74
CA LEU A 37 -15.50 -10.27 15.69
C LEU A 37 -15.85 -9.83 17.10
N LYS A 38 -15.93 -10.78 18.02
CA LYS A 38 -16.05 -10.52 19.46
C LYS A 38 -14.67 -10.47 20.09
N PHE A 39 -14.61 -9.88 21.28
CA PHE A 39 -13.37 -9.84 22.06
C PHE A 39 -12.81 -11.25 22.35
N GLU A 40 -13.68 -12.23 22.56
CA GLU A 40 -13.27 -13.63 22.76
C GLU A 40 -12.58 -14.23 21.53
N ASP A 41 -13.03 -13.88 20.33
CA ASP A 41 -12.44 -14.35 19.07
C ASP A 41 -11.02 -13.80 18.92
N VAL A 42 -10.84 -12.49 19.20
CA VAL A 42 -9.53 -11.83 19.19
C VAL A 42 -8.61 -12.40 20.26
N ARG A 43 -9.12 -12.74 21.45
CA ARG A 43 -8.33 -13.35 22.53
C ARG A 43 -7.78 -14.73 22.15
N ARG A 44 -8.45 -15.46 21.26
CA ARG A 44 -8.04 -16.79 20.77
C ARG A 44 -7.21 -16.73 19.49
N LEU A 45 -6.96 -15.54 18.96
CA LEU A 45 -6.18 -15.37 17.75
C LEU A 45 -4.78 -15.98 17.94
N PRO A 46 -4.37 -16.94 17.09
CA PRO A 46 -2.99 -17.41 17.11
C PRO A 46 -2.08 -16.24 16.71
N VAL A 47 -1.05 -15.96 17.50
CA VAL A 47 -0.07 -14.90 17.22
C VAL A 47 1.31 -15.53 17.16
N LEU A 48 1.98 -15.37 16.02
CA LEU A 48 3.36 -15.81 15.84
C LEU A 48 4.31 -14.78 16.46
N ILE A 49 5.21 -15.24 17.33
CA ILE A 49 6.17 -14.41 18.05
C ILE A 49 7.58 -14.96 17.79
N PRO A 50 8.17 -14.68 16.61
CA PRO A 50 9.54 -15.09 16.34
C PRO A 50 10.54 -14.27 17.17
N PRO A 51 11.83 -14.65 17.23
CA PRO A 51 12.87 -13.86 17.89
C PRO A 51 12.97 -12.43 17.33
N VAL A 52 13.42 -11.47 18.14
CA VAL A 52 13.48 -10.03 17.76
C VAL A 52 14.31 -9.78 16.49
N GLY A 53 15.37 -10.58 16.27
CA GLY A 53 16.17 -10.50 15.04
C GLY A 53 15.35 -10.82 13.80
N GLU A 54 14.61 -11.93 13.81
CA GLU A 54 13.75 -12.36 12.71
C GLU A 54 12.57 -11.38 12.50
N GLN A 55 11.97 -10.85 13.57
CA GLN A 55 10.95 -9.79 13.46
C GLN A 55 11.48 -8.58 12.69
N SER A 56 12.74 -8.21 12.94
CA SER A 56 13.41 -7.08 12.30
C SER A 56 13.73 -7.36 10.84
N GLU A 57 14.24 -8.56 10.53
CA GLU A 57 14.53 -8.98 9.15
C GLU A 57 13.27 -9.02 8.27
N ILE A 58 12.17 -9.58 8.79
CA ILE A 58 10.88 -9.61 8.10
C ILE A 58 10.42 -8.18 7.81
N THR A 59 10.43 -7.32 8.82
CA THR A 59 9.98 -5.93 8.69
C THR A 59 10.83 -5.15 7.70
N ASN A 60 12.15 -5.32 7.72
CA ASN A 60 13.07 -4.65 6.81
C ASN A 60 12.85 -5.09 5.36
N THR A 61 12.62 -6.38 5.13
CA THR A 61 12.34 -6.94 3.80
C THR A 61 11.05 -6.34 3.23
N ILE A 62 9.98 -6.30 4.03
CA ILE A 62 8.70 -5.72 3.62
C ILE A 62 8.87 -4.22 3.34
N ASN A 63 9.50 -3.47 4.25
CA ASN A 63 9.70 -2.03 4.08
C ASN A 63 10.53 -1.70 2.83
N ALA A 64 11.58 -2.45 2.54
CA ALA A 64 12.39 -2.25 1.34
C ALA A 64 11.57 -2.51 0.06
N GLY A 65 10.74 -3.56 0.07
CA GLY A 65 9.84 -3.87 -1.04
C GLY A 65 8.78 -2.78 -1.25
N THR A 66 8.13 -2.33 -0.17
CA THR A 66 7.11 -1.28 -0.22
C THR A 66 7.71 0.05 -0.67
N ALA A 67 8.87 0.46 -0.14
CA ALA A 67 9.54 1.70 -0.55
C ALA A 67 9.90 1.71 -2.04
N ARG A 68 10.29 0.56 -2.61
CA ARG A 68 10.54 0.45 -4.05
C ARG A 68 9.27 0.64 -4.86
N ILE A 69 8.14 0.09 -4.40
CA ILE A 69 6.84 0.27 -5.05
C ILE A 69 6.41 1.73 -4.98
N ASP A 70 6.53 2.37 -3.82
CA ASP A 70 6.17 3.77 -3.62
C ASP A 70 6.98 4.70 -4.54
N ALA A 71 8.28 4.45 -4.69
CA ALA A 71 9.14 5.20 -5.61
C ALA A 71 8.74 5.02 -7.08
N LEU A 72 8.21 3.86 -7.47
CA LEU A 72 7.70 3.63 -8.82
C LEU A 72 6.35 4.33 -9.04
N VAL A 73 5.48 4.34 -8.04
CA VAL A 73 4.21 5.08 -8.08
C VAL A 73 4.50 6.57 -8.27
N GLU A 74 5.37 7.15 -7.45
CA GLU A 74 5.73 8.57 -7.52
C GLU A 74 6.25 8.96 -8.92
N LYS A 75 7.20 8.19 -9.47
CA LYS A 75 7.74 8.43 -10.82
C LYS A 75 6.68 8.33 -11.91
N THR A 76 5.73 7.41 -11.75
CA THR A 76 4.63 7.23 -12.70
C THR A 76 3.69 8.42 -12.66
N GLU A 77 3.33 8.90 -11.47
CA GLU A 77 2.49 10.09 -11.28
C GLU A 77 3.14 11.37 -11.83
N GLN A 78 4.45 11.54 -11.61
CA GLN A 78 5.24 12.63 -12.21
C GLN A 78 5.22 12.55 -13.75
N SER A 79 5.41 11.36 -14.31
CA SER A 79 5.37 11.15 -15.77
C SER A 79 3.99 11.47 -16.35
N ILE A 80 2.91 11.06 -15.68
CA ILE A 80 1.53 11.40 -16.08
C ILE A 80 1.33 12.92 -16.07
N THR A 81 1.84 13.61 -15.05
CA THR A 81 1.73 15.07 -14.92
C THR A 81 2.44 15.76 -16.08
N LEU A 82 3.69 15.38 -16.36
CA LEU A 82 4.47 15.95 -17.46
C LEU A 82 3.82 15.70 -18.83
N LEU A 83 3.24 14.52 -19.05
CA LEU A 83 2.51 14.21 -20.28
C LEU A 83 1.26 15.09 -20.45
N LYS A 84 0.55 15.40 -19.36
CA LYS A 84 -0.60 16.33 -19.39
C LYS A 84 -0.17 17.75 -19.72
N GLU A 85 0.91 18.23 -19.11
CA GLU A 85 1.48 19.56 -19.40
C GLU A 85 1.94 19.67 -20.85
N ARG A 86 2.68 18.67 -21.34
CA ARG A 86 3.12 18.61 -22.74
C ARG A 86 1.95 18.62 -23.71
N ARG A 87 0.87 17.87 -23.40
CA ARG A 87 -0.35 17.86 -24.22
C ARG A 87 -1.01 19.24 -24.24
N ALA A 88 -1.12 19.90 -23.10
CA ALA A 88 -1.68 21.25 -23.01
C ALA A 88 -0.85 22.25 -23.83
N ALA A 89 0.48 22.26 -23.64
CA ALA A 89 1.39 23.12 -24.39
C ALA A 89 1.33 22.86 -25.90
N PHE A 90 1.23 21.59 -26.33
CA PHE A 90 1.08 21.24 -27.73
C PHE A 90 -0.23 21.79 -28.33
N ILE A 91 -1.35 21.66 -27.62
CA ILE A 91 -2.63 22.24 -28.03
C ILE A 91 -2.53 23.76 -28.11
N THR A 92 -1.95 24.41 -27.10
CA THR A 92 -1.76 25.87 -27.10
C THR A 92 -0.93 26.31 -28.30
N ALA A 93 0.21 25.67 -28.55
CA ALA A 93 1.10 26.03 -29.65
C ALA A 93 0.48 25.76 -31.04
N ALA A 94 -0.35 24.72 -31.16
CA ALA A 94 -1.17 24.47 -32.34
C ALA A 94 -2.22 25.59 -32.56
N VAL A 95 -2.94 26.00 -31.52
CA VAL A 95 -4.00 27.02 -31.61
C VAL A 95 -3.43 28.42 -31.82
N THR A 96 -2.25 28.72 -31.26
CA THR A 96 -1.54 29.99 -31.50
C THR A 96 -0.77 30.01 -32.82
N GLY A 97 -0.85 28.95 -33.62
CA GLY A 97 -0.19 28.87 -34.94
C GLY A 97 1.33 28.76 -34.88
N GLN A 98 1.90 28.47 -33.69
CA GLN A 98 3.33 28.20 -33.52
C GLN A 98 3.72 26.81 -34.04
N ILE A 99 2.74 25.92 -34.22
CA ILE A 99 2.91 24.60 -34.84
C ILE A 99 1.97 24.55 -36.05
N ASP A 100 2.53 24.32 -37.24
CA ASP A 100 1.73 24.19 -38.46
C ASP A 100 1.05 22.81 -38.49
N LEU A 101 -0.25 22.80 -38.21
CA LEU A 101 -1.11 21.61 -38.26
C LEU A 101 -1.60 21.28 -39.67
N ARG A 102 -1.25 22.09 -40.68
CA ARG A 102 -1.57 21.78 -42.08
C ARG A 102 -0.60 20.70 -42.54
N GLY A 103 -1.06 19.46 -42.52
CA GLY A 103 -0.28 18.32 -42.99
C GLY A 103 0.37 18.63 -44.33
N LYS A 104 1.68 18.44 -44.43
CA LYS A 104 2.29 18.14 -45.73
C LYS A 104 1.63 16.85 -46.20
N GLN A 105 0.85 16.95 -47.28
CA GLN A 105 0.56 15.82 -48.15
C GLN A 105 1.88 15.29 -48.73
#